data_AF-A0A350BSL8-F1
#
_entry.id   AF-A0A350BSL8-F1
#
_cell.length_a   1.000
_cell.length_b   1.000
_cell.length_c   1.000
_cell.angle_alpha   90.00
_cell.angle_beta   90.00
_cell.angle_gamma   90.00
#
_symmetry.space_group_name_H-M   'P 1'
#
loop_
_entity.id
_entity.type
_entity.pdbx_description
1 polymer ?
#
loop_
_entity_poly.entity_id
_entity_poly.type
_entity_poly.pdbx_seq_one_letter_code
_entity_poly.pdbx_strand_id
1 'polypeptide(L)' 'KNHDYGEAWRDMRVSTYTDLILMKILRTKQIEDKNGKTLISEGIDANFSDMLNYAIFALIRINDFYTS' A
#
# COMPACT_ATOMS: atom_id res chain seq x y z
N LYS A 1 -7.15 8.94 -7.32
CA LYS A 1 -6.57 7.58 -7.16
C LYS A 1 -5.22 7.43 -7.87
N ASN A 2 -5.12 7.31 -9.21
CA ASN A 2 -3.78 7.34 -9.86
C ASN A 2 -3.04 8.69 -9.66
N HIS A 3 -3.77 9.75 -9.31
CA HIS A 3 -3.21 11.06 -9.00
C HIS A 3 -2.55 11.15 -7.61
N ASP A 4 -2.90 10.26 -6.66
CA ASP A 4 -2.52 10.43 -5.25
C ASP A 4 -1.05 10.02 -4.99
N TYR A 5 -0.43 9.29 -5.92
CA TYR A 5 0.94 8.77 -5.79
C TYR A 5 1.98 9.52 -6.65
N GLY A 6 1.51 10.39 -7.56
CA GLY A 6 2.38 11.10 -8.53
C GLY A 6 3.38 10.17 -9.23
N GLU A 7 4.55 10.70 -9.56
CA GLU A 7 5.69 9.92 -10.06
C GLU A 7 6.59 9.39 -8.93
N ALA A 8 6.40 9.87 -7.69
CA ALA A 8 7.30 9.65 -6.55
C ALA A 8 7.48 8.17 -6.18
N TRP A 9 6.48 7.33 -6.47
CA TRP A 9 6.61 5.90 -6.23
C TRP A 9 7.72 5.27 -7.08
N ARG A 10 8.03 5.79 -8.27
CA ARG A 10 9.06 5.22 -9.16
C ARG A 10 10.47 5.29 -8.59
N ASP A 11 10.74 6.29 -7.76
CA ASP A 11 12.05 6.49 -7.12
C ASP A 11 12.20 5.70 -5.80
N MET A 12 11.15 5.03 -5.35
CA MET A 12 11.20 4.25 -4.11
C MET A 12 11.94 2.92 -4.28
N ARG A 13 12.60 2.48 -3.21
CA ARG A 13 13.18 1.13 -3.11
C ARG A 13 12.05 0.11 -3.03
N VAL A 14 12.28 -1.08 -3.60
CA VAL A 14 11.30 -2.19 -3.55
C VAL A 14 10.89 -2.53 -2.11
N SER A 15 11.83 -2.48 -1.16
CA SER A 15 11.55 -2.71 0.27
C SER A 15 10.53 -1.73 0.86
N THR A 16 10.48 -0.49 0.36
CA THR A 16 9.52 0.53 0.82
C THR A 16 8.08 0.07 0.59
N TYR A 17 7.78 -0.60 -0.53
CA TYR A 17 6.42 -1.11 -0.76
C TYR A 17 6.06 -2.23 0.22
N THR A 18 7.02 -3.08 0.59
CA THR A 18 6.81 -4.10 1.63
C THR A 18 6.46 -3.46 2.96
N ASP A 19 7.18 -2.41 3.36
CA ASP A 19 6.90 -1.67 4.60
C ASP A 19 5.52 -1.00 4.55
N LEU A 20 5.14 -0.39 3.42
CA LEU A 20 3.82 0.21 3.22
C LEU A 20 2.69 -0.81 3.32
N ILE A 21 2.87 -2.00 2.71
CA ILE A 21 1.90 -3.10 2.80
C ILE A 21 1.80 -3.60 4.24
N LEU A 22 2.93 -3.79 4.93
CA LEU A 22 2.94 -4.22 6.33
C LEU A 22 2.20 -3.24 7.24
N MET A 23 2.41 -1.93 7.06
CA MET A 23 1.68 -0.90 7.80
C MET A 23 0.17 -0.97 7.55
N LYS A 24 -0.26 -1.19 6.30
CA LYS A 24 -1.68 -1.35 5.96
C LYS A 24 -2.29 -2.61 6.57
N ILE A 25 -1.56 -3.74 6.60
CA ILE A 25 -1.99 -4.97 7.29
C ILE A 25 -2.19 -4.71 8.79
N LEU A 26 -1.21 -4.09 9.46
CA LEU A 26 -1.31 -3.77 10.89
C LEU A 26 -2.47 -2.81 11.17
N ARG A 27 -2.70 -1.84 10.29
CA ARG A 27 -3.83 -0.92 10.38
C ARG A 27 -5.16 -1.65 10.25
N THR A 28 -5.33 -2.51 9.25
CA THR A 28 -6.57 -3.28 9.05
C THR A 28 -6.88 -4.14 10.27
N LYS A 29 -5.89 -4.88 10.80
CA LYS A 29 -6.08 -5.68 12.02
C LYS A 29 -6.57 -4.84 13.20
N GLN A 30 -5.97 -3.66 13.43
CA GLN A 30 -6.43 -2.75 14.49
C GLN A 30 -7.86 -2.24 14.31
N ILE A 31 -8.35 -2.13 13.06
CA ILE A 31 -9.73 -1.73 12.78
C ILE A 31 -10.69 -2.89 13.08
N GLU A 32 -10.33 -4.09 12.65
CA GLU A 32 -11.08 -5.32 12.92
C GLU A 32 -11.18 -5.60 14.43
N ASP A 33 -10.07 -5.50 15.16
CA ASP A 33 -10.00 -5.67 16.62
C ASP A 33 -10.90 -4.67 17.38
N LYS A 34 -11.18 -3.51 16.77
CA LYS A 34 -12.07 -2.48 17.30
C LYS A 34 -13.53 -2.63 16.83
N ASN A 35 -13.90 -3.79 16.27
CA ASN A 35 -15.21 -4.06 15.67
C ASN A 35 -15.62 -3.01 14.62
N GLY A 36 -14.66 -2.52 13.82
CA GLY A 36 -14.92 -1.49 12.82
C GLY A 36 -15.25 -0.10 13.39
N LYS A 37 -15.23 0.10 14.72
CA LYS A 37 -15.45 1.40 15.35
C LYS A 37 -14.18 2.25 15.24
N THR A 38 -14.06 2.94 14.11
CA THR A 38 -13.05 3.99 13.94
C THR A 38 -13.73 5.34 13.87
N LEU A 39 -13.29 6.27 14.72
CA LEU A 39 -13.84 7.63 14.80
C LEU A 39 -13.76 8.37 13.45
N ILE A 40 -12.67 8.16 12.70
CA ILE A 40 -12.36 8.79 11.40
C ILE A 40 -11.36 7.87 10.68
N SER A 41 -11.81 6.81 10.01
CA SER A 41 -10.91 5.96 9.20
C SER A 41 -11.44 5.83 7.80
N GLU A 42 -10.53 5.85 6.83
CA GLU A 42 -10.77 5.19 5.55
C GLU A 42 -11.22 3.75 5.81
N GLY A 43 -12.20 3.28 5.05
CA GLY A 43 -12.74 1.93 5.18
C GLY A 43 -11.67 0.85 4.99
N ILE A 44 -11.96 -0.36 5.47
CA ILE A 44 -11.08 -1.52 5.29
C ILE A 44 -10.81 -1.77 3.79
N ASP A 45 -11.81 -1.58 2.93
CA ASP A 45 -11.69 -1.73 1.47
C ASP A 45 -10.64 -0.79 0.85
N ALA A 46 -10.53 0.43 1.36
CA ALA A 46 -9.51 1.37 0.91
C ALA A 46 -8.10 0.89 1.27
N ASN A 47 -7.92 0.33 2.47
CA ASN A 47 -6.65 -0.25 2.89
C ASN A 47 -6.25 -1.44 2.02
N PHE A 48 -7.20 -2.32 1.66
CA PHE A 48 -6.94 -3.42 0.72
C PHE A 48 -6.57 -2.92 -0.68
N SER A 49 -7.27 -1.90 -1.18
CA SER A 49 -6.95 -1.27 -2.46
C SER A 49 -5.53 -0.69 -2.48
N ASP A 50 -5.08 -0.09 -1.38
CA ASP A 50 -3.72 0.45 -1.28
C ASP A 50 -2.66 -0.65 -1.25
N MET A 51 -2.92 -1.74 -0.50
CA MET A 51 -2.02 -2.90 -0.47
C MET A 51 -1.82 -3.48 -1.88
N LEU A 52 -2.90 -3.60 -2.66
CA LEU A 52 -2.83 -4.07 -4.05
C LEU A 52 -2.04 -3.10 -4.94
N ASN A 53 -2.28 -1.79 -4.81
CA ASN A 53 -1.53 -0.79 -5.56
C ASN A 53 -0.02 -0.85 -5.26
N TYR A 54 0.37 -0.95 -3.99
CA TYR A 54 1.78 -1.07 -3.62
C TYR A 54 2.41 -2.37 -4.11
N ALA A 55 1.66 -3.48 -4.11
CA ALA A 55 2.13 -4.75 -4.67
C ALA A 55 2.37 -4.63 -6.18
N ILE A 56 1.47 -3.96 -6.92
CA ILE A 56 1.63 -3.71 -8.35
C ILE A 56 2.86 -2.81 -8.61
N PHE A 57 3.04 -1.74 -7.84
CA PHE A 57 4.21 -0.88 -7.96
C PHE A 57 5.52 -1.65 -7.70
N ALA A 58 5.55 -2.49 -6.67
CA ALA A 58 6.70 -3.36 -6.41
C ALA A 58 7.00 -4.28 -7.59
N LEU A 59 5.99 -4.91 -8.18
CA LEU A 59 6.16 -5.79 -9.35
C LEU A 59 6.71 -5.02 -10.55
N ILE A 60 6.21 -3.81 -10.83
CA ILE A 60 6.74 -2.96 -11.90
C ILE A 60 8.22 -2.64 -11.65
N ARG A 61 8.58 -2.19 -10.44
CA ARG A 61 9.97 -1.86 -10.11
C ARG A 61 10.93 -3.04 -10.15
N ILE A 62 10.48 -4.21 -9.72
CA ILE A 62 11.26 -5.44 -9.82
C ILE A 62 11.50 -5.78 -11.29
N ASN A 63 10.47 -5.69 -12.13
CA ASN A 63 10.61 -5.95 -13.56
C ASN A 63 11.58 -4.96 -14.23
N ASP A 64 11.42 -3.65 -13.98
CA ASP A 64 12.30 -2.60 -14.51
C ASP A 64 13.77 -2.89 -14.17
N PHE A 65 14.04 -3.34 -12.94
CA PHE A 65 15.39 -3.69 -12.48
C PHE A 65 16.02 -4.83 -13.29
N TYR A 66 15.25 -5.85 -13.67
CA TYR A 66 15.77 -7.00 -14.46
C TYR A 66 15.90 -6.70 -15.96
N THR A 67 15.17 -5.70 -16.46
CA THR A 67 15.22 -5.30 -17.88
C THR A 67 16.20 -4.16 -18.16
N SER A 68 16.83 -3.59 -17.12
CA SER A 68 17.87 -2.55 -17.22
C SER A 68 19.27 -3.16 -17.28
#